data_AF-A0A810E0G1-F1
#
_entry.id   AF-A0A810E0G1-F1
#
_cell.length_a   1.000
_cell.length_b   1.000
_cell.length_c   1.000
_cell.angle_alpha   90.00
_cell.angle_beta   90.00
_cell.angle_gamma   90.00
#
_symmetry.space_group_name_H-M   'P 1'
#
loop_
_entity.id
_entity.type
_entity.pdbx_description
1 polymer ?
#
loop_
_entity_poly.entity_id
_entity_poly.type
_entity_poly.pdbx_seq_one_letter_code
_entity_poly.pdbx_strand_id
1 'polypeptide(L)'
;MKDEVIEAYKLLGLPEDVTKEEVNRRFDLLLKRRKSASGSGTAESGSSQAYEDEMKAYRLILDDWARTETQEAENKRLAKWGRFAGTASKLEDFFRLYKTHVLVTVAIIAVLIAGGVALQNHLEEKRIEASLPPVDLNIMFIGNYMPENDPNGDGQPLEEAILKAFPDWRRVEVQTLYIPSSNSGGGAGDMAYTQKAVAELTASPPDLLVLDKDTLPWLAQQGGLELLDETQLAKWFGSGSRDGHVRKALNVKDGIEHPYGIDFTDSALASALPLKHAELIAGVYGGASNKEKAFQFLERCAAQAGSN
;
A
#
# COMPACT_ATOMS: atom_id res chain seq x y z
N MET A 1 11.20 -61.69 5.50
CA MET A 1 11.77 -60.79 6.52
C MET A 1 11.62 -61.35 7.93
N LYS A 2 10.44 -61.47 8.55
CA LYS A 2 10.35 -62.03 9.92
C LYS A 2 10.90 -63.47 10.03
N ASP A 3 10.59 -64.32 9.05
CA ASP A 3 11.07 -65.71 9.04
C ASP A 3 12.59 -65.80 8.82
N GLU A 4 13.15 -64.91 7.99
CA GLU A 4 14.60 -64.82 7.72
C GLU A 4 15.39 -64.33 8.95
N VAL A 5 14.79 -63.45 9.76
CA VAL A 5 15.37 -62.96 11.02
C VAL A 5 15.39 -64.07 12.06
N ILE A 6 14.32 -64.86 12.16
CA ILE A 6 14.26 -66.03 13.05
C ILE A 6 15.32 -67.08 12.64
N GLU A 7 15.49 -67.32 11.35
CA GLU A 7 16.55 -68.19 10.84
C GLU A 7 17.95 -67.66 11.14
N ALA A 8 18.16 -66.34 11.07
CA ALA A 8 19.42 -65.69 11.45
C ALA A 8 19.76 -65.89 12.95
N TYR A 9 18.78 -65.79 13.85
CA TYR A 9 18.98 -66.08 15.28
C TYR A 9 19.36 -67.55 15.52
N LYS A 10 18.69 -68.48 14.84
CA LYS A 10 18.99 -69.92 14.91
C LYS A 10 20.38 -70.25 14.38
N LEU A 11 20.78 -69.64 13.26
CA LEU A 11 22.11 -69.83 12.67
C LEU A 11 23.24 -69.37 13.60
N LEU A 12 23.00 -68.30 14.37
CA LEU A 12 23.94 -67.76 15.34
C LEU A 12 23.87 -68.43 16.72
N GLY A 13 22.95 -69.38 16.92
CA GLY A 13 22.74 -70.07 18.19
C GLY A 13 22.30 -69.14 19.32
N LEU A 14 21.59 -68.08 18.97
CA LEU A 14 21.11 -67.04 19.89
C LEU A 14 19.62 -67.23 20.16
N PRO A 15 19.16 -67.06 21.41
CA PRO A 15 17.73 -67.00 21.68
C PRO A 15 17.15 -65.69 21.11
N GLU A 16 15.88 -65.71 20.71
CA GLU A 16 15.22 -64.57 20.05
C GLU A 16 15.04 -63.34 20.96
N ASP A 17 15.22 -63.51 22.28
CA ASP A 17 15.09 -62.47 23.32
C ASP A 17 16.45 -61.88 23.78
N VAL A 18 17.53 -62.17 23.04
CA VAL A 18 18.89 -61.77 23.40
C VAL A 18 19.08 -60.24 23.44
N THR A 19 19.86 -59.75 24.41
CA THR A 19 20.19 -58.32 24.52
C THR A 19 21.19 -57.88 23.45
N LYS A 20 21.14 -56.60 23.06
CA LYS A 20 22.08 -56.00 22.08
C LYS A 20 23.55 -56.22 22.45
N GLU A 21 23.84 -56.19 23.74
CA GLU A 21 25.19 -56.37 24.30
C GLU A 21 25.71 -57.79 24.09
N GLU A 22 24.85 -58.80 24.25
CA GLU A 22 25.23 -60.21 24.07
C GLU A 22 25.39 -60.58 22.58
N VAL A 23 24.60 -59.97 21.70
CA VAL A 23 24.75 -60.10 20.24
C VAL A 23 26.08 -59.50 19.77
N ASN A 24 26.43 -58.30 20.25
CA ASN A 24 27.72 -57.67 19.97
C ASN A 24 28.89 -58.50 20.52
N ARG A 25 28.75 -59.05 21.73
CA ARG A 25 29.78 -59.91 22.34
C ARG A 25 30.03 -61.18 21.53
N ARG A 26 28.97 -61.80 21.01
CA ARG A 26 29.08 -62.96 20.12
C ARG A 26 29.76 -62.60 18.80
N PHE A 27 29.44 -61.45 18.24
CA PHE A 27 30.10 -60.95 17.04
C PHE A 27 31.60 -60.70 17.24
N ASP A 28 31.99 -60.10 18.38
CA ASP A 28 33.39 -59.90 18.73
C ASP A 28 34.16 -61.21 18.86
N LEU A 29 33.52 -62.25 19.42
CA LEU A 29 34.09 -63.59 19.49
C LEU A 29 34.25 -64.23 18.09
N LEU A 30 33.28 -64.04 17.20
CA LEU A 30 33.36 -64.51 15.80
C LEU A 30 34.49 -63.81 15.03
N LEU A 31 34.66 -62.49 15.20
CA LEU A 31 35.75 -61.73 14.61
C LEU A 31 37.12 -62.16 15.17
N LYS A 32 37.21 -62.39 16.49
CA LYS A 32 38.43 -62.85 17.16
C LYS A 32 38.82 -64.25 16.69
N ARG A 33 37.85 -65.17 16.55
CA ARG A 33 38.02 -66.53 16.01
C ARG A 33 38.58 -66.52 14.59
N ARG A 34 38.08 -65.63 13.72
CA ARG A 34 38.61 -65.46 12.36
C ARG A 34 40.03 -64.90 12.36
N LYS A 35 40.30 -63.88 13.18
CA LYS A 35 41.63 -63.26 13.28
C LYS A 35 42.69 -64.28 13.76
N SER A 36 42.32 -65.20 14.65
CA SER A 36 43.19 -66.32 15.04
C SER A 36 43.33 -67.40 13.96
N ALA A 37 42.25 -67.73 13.23
CA ALA A 37 42.28 -68.75 12.18
C ALA A 37 43.02 -68.30 10.91
N SER A 38 43.00 -66.99 10.60
CA SER A 38 43.70 -66.42 9.43
C SER A 38 45.22 -66.32 9.61
N GLY A 39 45.74 -66.47 10.84
CA GLY A 39 47.18 -66.45 11.14
C GLY A 39 47.86 -67.81 11.05
N SER A 40 47.08 -68.90 11.10
CA SER A 40 47.51 -70.27 10.81
C SER A 40 47.05 -70.61 9.39
N GLY A 41 47.94 -70.82 8.43
CA GLY A 41 47.63 -71.00 6.99
C GLY A 41 46.83 -72.24 6.58
N THR A 42 45.81 -72.63 7.34
CA THR A 42 44.86 -73.73 7.07
C THR A 42 43.45 -73.15 6.99
N ALA A 43 43.13 -72.51 5.86
CA ALA A 43 41.75 -72.14 5.54
C ALA A 43 41.10 -73.30 4.77
N GLU A 44 40.34 -74.15 5.46
CA GLU A 44 39.40 -75.07 4.80
C GLU A 44 38.27 -74.25 4.15
N SER A 45 37.98 -74.47 2.87
CA SER A 45 36.92 -73.74 2.13
C SER A 45 35.54 -73.78 2.82
N GLY A 46 35.23 -74.83 3.59
CA GLY A 46 33.99 -74.92 4.38
C GLY A 46 33.89 -73.90 5.52
N SER A 47 35.02 -73.49 6.10
CA SER A 47 35.08 -72.51 7.20
C SER A 47 34.86 -71.06 6.72
N SER A 48 35.20 -70.77 5.46
CA SER A 48 34.99 -69.45 4.86
C SER A 48 33.52 -69.20 4.51
N GLN A 49 32.82 -70.22 4.00
CA GLN A 49 31.40 -70.14 3.65
C GLN A 49 30.52 -69.96 4.91
N ALA A 50 30.78 -70.77 5.94
CA ALA A 50 30.06 -70.67 7.22
C ALA A 50 30.20 -69.28 7.88
N TYR A 51 31.39 -68.66 7.76
CA TYR A 51 31.62 -67.31 8.26
C TYR A 51 30.86 -66.23 7.48
N GLU A 52 30.77 -66.35 6.16
CA GLU A 52 29.99 -65.41 5.35
C GLU A 52 28.49 -65.50 5.68
N ASP A 53 28.00 -66.69 5.94
CA ASP A 53 26.60 -66.92 6.31
C ASP A 53 26.31 -66.41 7.74
N GLU A 54 27.23 -66.62 8.70
CA GLU A 54 27.18 -66.01 10.04
C GLU A 54 27.19 -64.46 9.98
N MET A 55 28.01 -63.86 9.11
CA MET A 55 28.08 -62.41 8.93
C MET A 55 26.81 -61.83 8.28
N LYS A 56 26.20 -62.54 7.31
CA LYS A 56 24.93 -62.15 6.70
C LYS A 56 23.80 -62.19 7.72
N ALA A 57 23.72 -63.25 8.52
CA ALA A 57 22.74 -63.37 9.60
C ALA A 57 22.87 -62.23 10.62
N TYR A 58 24.09 -61.85 10.99
CA TYR A 58 24.34 -60.73 11.89
C TYR A 58 23.89 -59.38 11.30
N ARG A 59 24.23 -59.10 10.03
CA ARG A 59 23.77 -57.87 9.35
C ARG A 59 22.25 -57.79 9.28
N LEU A 60 21.60 -58.91 9.02
CA LEU A 60 20.15 -58.99 8.93
C LEU A 60 19.48 -58.66 10.29
N ILE A 61 20.04 -59.14 11.40
CA ILE A 61 19.57 -58.80 12.75
C ILE A 61 19.77 -57.31 13.07
N LEU A 62 20.93 -56.76 12.73
CA LEU A 62 21.21 -55.34 12.95
C LEU A 62 20.31 -54.42 12.11
N ASP A 63 20.08 -54.78 10.84
CA ASP A 63 19.20 -54.03 9.95
C ASP A 63 17.74 -54.08 10.44
N ASP A 64 17.30 -55.22 10.97
CA ASP A 64 15.97 -55.37 11.58
C ASP A 64 15.83 -54.52 12.86
N TRP A 65 16.86 -54.49 13.71
CA TRP A 65 16.88 -53.62 14.89
C TRP A 65 16.92 -52.14 14.54
N ALA A 66 17.73 -51.74 13.55
CA ALA A 66 17.79 -50.36 13.09
C ALA A 66 16.45 -49.91 12.49
N ARG A 67 15.76 -50.80 11.76
CA ARG A 67 14.40 -50.56 11.26
C ARG A 67 13.38 -50.46 12.39
N THR A 68 13.47 -51.33 13.39
CA THR A 68 12.55 -51.33 14.53
C THR A 68 12.73 -50.07 15.37
N GLU A 69 13.97 -49.66 15.66
CA GLU A 69 14.26 -48.42 16.42
C GLU A 69 13.80 -47.16 15.67
N THR A 70 14.03 -47.10 14.36
CA THR A 70 13.57 -45.97 13.54
C THR A 70 12.04 -45.89 13.49
N GLN A 71 11.36 -47.03 13.32
CA GLN A 71 9.90 -47.10 13.35
C GLN A 71 9.33 -46.78 14.74
N GLU A 72 9.95 -47.23 15.83
CA GLU A 72 9.53 -46.90 17.18
C GLU A 72 9.73 -45.41 17.51
N ALA A 73 10.84 -44.82 17.08
CA ALA A 73 11.10 -43.39 17.23
C ALA A 73 10.11 -42.55 16.41
N GLU A 74 9.80 -42.99 15.18
CA GLU A 74 8.80 -42.36 14.32
C GLU A 74 7.39 -42.49 14.91
N ASN A 75 7.01 -43.68 15.38
CA ASN A 75 5.73 -43.93 16.04
C ASN A 75 5.60 -43.14 17.36
N LYS A 76 6.65 -43.01 18.17
CA LYS A 76 6.64 -42.15 19.37
C LYS A 76 6.47 -40.67 19.02
N ARG A 77 7.13 -40.19 17.98
CA ARG A 77 7.02 -38.80 17.50
C ARG A 77 5.63 -38.52 16.89
N LEU A 78 5.06 -39.48 16.17
CA LEU A 78 3.75 -39.37 15.53
C LEU A 78 2.58 -39.74 16.46
N ALA A 79 2.83 -40.40 17.60
CA ALA A 79 1.81 -40.74 18.61
C ALA A 79 1.02 -39.51 19.08
N LYS A 80 1.64 -38.32 19.08
CA LYS A 80 0.97 -37.05 19.40
C LYS A 80 -0.19 -36.71 18.46
N TRP A 81 -0.22 -37.29 17.25
CA TRP A 81 -1.25 -37.07 16.23
C TRP A 81 -2.32 -38.18 16.20
N GLY A 82 -2.21 -39.21 17.05
CA GLY A 82 -3.21 -40.28 17.19
C GLY A 82 -3.64 -40.90 15.86
N ARG A 83 -4.93 -40.80 15.52
CA ARG A 83 -5.53 -41.35 14.29
C ARG A 83 -5.02 -40.69 13.00
N PHE A 84 -4.33 -39.54 13.10
CA PHE A 84 -3.78 -38.81 11.96
C PHE A 84 -2.28 -39.05 11.75
N ALA A 85 -1.66 -39.95 12.52
CA ALA A 85 -0.21 -40.24 12.44
C ALA A 85 0.27 -40.52 11.01
N GLY A 86 -0.49 -41.31 10.22
CA GLY A 86 -0.14 -41.61 8.83
C GLY A 86 -0.27 -40.42 7.88
N THR A 87 -1.24 -39.54 8.10
CA THR A 87 -1.42 -38.31 7.31
C THR A 87 -0.40 -37.25 7.70
N ALA A 88 -0.06 -37.16 8.99
CA ALA A 88 0.94 -36.26 9.55
C ALA A 88 2.35 -36.61 9.05
N SER A 89 2.72 -37.90 8.99
CA SER A 89 3.99 -38.35 8.39
C SER A 89 4.12 -37.92 6.93
N LYS A 90 3.07 -38.13 6.12
CA LYS A 90 3.05 -37.73 4.71
C LYS A 90 3.10 -36.22 4.48
N LEU A 91 2.37 -35.45 5.30
CA LEU A 91 2.42 -33.98 5.28
C LEU A 91 3.79 -33.47 5.69
N GLU A 92 4.39 -34.03 6.75
CA GLU A 92 5.71 -33.63 7.23
C GLU A 92 6.79 -33.95 6.20
N ASP A 93 6.70 -35.08 5.51
CA ASP A 93 7.57 -35.41 4.38
C ASP A 93 7.37 -34.48 3.18
N PHE A 94 6.12 -34.11 2.89
CA PHE A 94 5.80 -33.14 1.84
C PHE A 94 6.36 -31.74 2.17
N PHE A 95 6.17 -31.24 3.39
CA PHE A 95 6.75 -29.97 3.84
C PHE A 95 8.28 -30.04 3.94
N ARG A 96 8.87 -31.22 4.24
CA ARG A 96 10.32 -31.42 4.28
C ARG A 96 10.95 -31.36 2.88
N LEU A 97 10.34 -32.00 1.88
CA LEU A 97 10.84 -31.97 0.50
C LEU A 97 10.53 -30.66 -0.22
N TYR A 98 9.35 -30.08 -0.01
CA TYR A 98 8.83 -28.96 -0.83
C TYR A 98 8.76 -27.62 -0.07
N LYS A 99 9.48 -27.47 1.04
CA LYS A 99 9.45 -26.25 1.89
C LYS A 99 9.60 -24.95 1.09
N THR A 100 10.53 -24.93 0.13
CA THR A 100 10.79 -23.77 -0.72
C THR A 100 9.68 -23.53 -1.73
N HIS A 101 9.19 -24.57 -2.40
CA HIS A 101 8.09 -24.48 -3.35
C HIS A 101 6.79 -23.99 -2.70
N VAL A 102 6.45 -24.51 -1.52
CA VAL A 102 5.25 -24.07 -0.78
C VAL A 102 5.33 -22.59 -0.43
N LEU A 103 6.50 -22.12 0.04
CA LEU A 103 6.68 -20.71 0.41
C LEU A 103 6.58 -19.78 -0.81
N VAL A 104 7.16 -20.18 -1.95
CA VAL A 104 7.05 -19.44 -3.22
C VAL A 104 5.61 -19.42 -3.74
N THR A 105 4.90 -20.55 -3.70
CA THR A 105 3.49 -20.62 -4.13
C THR A 105 2.59 -19.73 -3.27
N VAL A 106 2.78 -19.73 -1.95
CA VAL A 106 2.01 -18.86 -1.04
C VAL A 106 2.32 -17.38 -1.32
N ALA A 107 3.58 -17.02 -1.58
CA ALA A 107 3.95 -15.66 -1.94
C ALA A 107 3.30 -15.22 -3.27
N ILE A 108 3.29 -16.09 -4.29
CA ILE A 108 2.63 -15.82 -5.57
C ILE A 108 1.12 -15.63 -5.38
N ILE A 109 0.47 -16.49 -4.59
CA ILE A 109 -0.96 -16.35 -4.28
C ILE A 109 -1.25 -15.04 -3.55
N ALA A 110 -0.42 -14.66 -2.58
CA ALA A 110 -0.56 -13.39 -1.87
C ALA A 110 -0.45 -12.18 -2.83
N VAL A 111 0.50 -12.21 -3.77
CA VAL A 111 0.65 -11.18 -4.80
C VAL A 111 -0.55 -11.15 -5.75
N LEU A 112 -1.08 -12.30 -6.16
CA LEU A 112 -2.26 -12.37 -7.02
C LEU A 112 -3.52 -11.85 -6.32
N ILE A 113 -3.71 -12.16 -5.03
CA ILE A 113 -4.82 -11.64 -4.23
C ILE A 113 -4.68 -10.13 -4.07
N ALA A 114 -3.50 -9.64 -3.68
CA ALA A 114 -3.24 -8.21 -3.53
C ALA A 114 -3.44 -7.45 -4.85
N GLY A 115 -2.95 -8.01 -5.97
CA GLY A 115 -3.15 -7.45 -7.30
C GLY A 115 -4.63 -7.44 -7.73
N GLY A 116 -5.37 -8.52 -7.44
CA GLY A 116 -6.81 -8.61 -7.72
C GLY A 116 -7.63 -7.57 -6.95
N VAL A 117 -7.37 -7.40 -5.65
CA VAL A 117 -8.03 -6.39 -4.80
C VAL A 117 -7.68 -4.97 -5.27
N ALA A 118 -6.41 -4.70 -5.58
CA ALA A 118 -5.98 -3.39 -6.09
C ALA A 118 -6.64 -3.04 -7.44
N LEU A 119 -6.79 -4.02 -8.34
CA LEU A 119 -7.46 -3.83 -9.62
C LEU A 119 -8.98 -3.61 -9.46
N GLN A 120 -9.64 -4.34 -8.56
CA GLN A 120 -11.06 -4.11 -8.28
C GLN A 120 -11.31 -2.72 -7.70
N ASN A 121 -10.55 -2.32 -6.68
CA ASN A 121 -10.69 -0.99 -6.08
C ASN A 121 -10.46 0.12 -7.12
N HIS A 122 -9.42 0.02 -7.95
CA HIS A 122 -9.18 1.01 -9.01
C HIS A 122 -10.29 1.06 -10.07
N LEU A 123 -10.93 -0.06 -10.38
CA LEU A 123 -12.04 -0.11 -11.35
C LEU A 123 -13.35 0.41 -10.75
N GLU A 124 -13.58 0.18 -9.46
CA GLU A 124 -14.73 0.71 -8.73
C GLU A 124 -14.61 2.22 -8.51
N GLU A 125 -13.44 2.71 -8.09
CA GLU A 125 -13.14 4.15 -7.98
C GLU A 125 -13.39 4.86 -9.31
N LYS A 126 -12.84 4.32 -10.42
CA LYS A 126 -13.05 4.89 -11.77
C LYS A 126 -14.50 4.82 -12.24
N ARG A 127 -15.26 3.80 -11.85
CA ARG A 127 -16.69 3.70 -12.19
C ARG A 127 -17.52 4.70 -11.39
N ILE A 128 -17.21 4.88 -10.11
CA ILE A 128 -17.88 5.85 -9.25
C ILE A 128 -17.57 7.25 -9.77
N GLU A 129 -16.30 7.58 -10.02
CA GLU A 129 -15.88 8.85 -10.64
C GLU A 129 -16.52 9.09 -12.02
N ALA A 130 -16.56 8.06 -12.89
CA ALA A 130 -17.18 8.18 -14.21
C ALA A 130 -18.73 8.22 -14.17
N SER A 131 -19.34 7.79 -13.06
CA SER A 131 -20.79 7.88 -12.85
C SER A 131 -21.22 9.22 -12.24
N LEU A 132 -20.27 9.96 -11.65
CA LEU A 132 -20.53 11.32 -11.22
C LEU A 132 -20.62 12.24 -12.44
N PRO A 133 -21.52 13.24 -12.45
CA PRO A 133 -21.52 14.26 -13.48
C PRO A 133 -20.12 14.90 -13.57
N PRO A 134 -19.69 15.31 -14.77
CA PRO A 134 -18.40 15.99 -14.93
C PRO A 134 -18.36 17.22 -14.02
N VAL A 135 -17.20 17.48 -13.44
CA VAL A 135 -16.98 18.65 -12.58
C VAL A 135 -17.14 19.90 -13.45
N ASP A 136 -18.12 20.76 -13.12
CA ASP A 136 -18.32 22.03 -13.81
C ASP A 136 -17.20 23.02 -13.45
N LEU A 137 -16.74 23.00 -12.19
CA LEU A 137 -15.67 23.89 -11.74
C LEU A 137 -14.92 23.29 -10.54
N ASN A 138 -13.58 23.24 -10.63
CA ASN A 138 -12.71 22.94 -9.49
C ASN A 138 -12.18 24.25 -8.89
N ILE A 139 -12.42 24.48 -7.60
CA ILE A 139 -12.11 25.72 -6.89
C ILE A 139 -11.16 25.44 -5.74
N MET A 140 -10.06 26.17 -5.69
CA MET A 140 -9.13 26.10 -4.58
C MET A 140 -9.07 27.43 -3.82
N PHE A 141 -9.42 27.38 -2.53
CA PHE A 141 -9.30 28.50 -1.61
C PHE A 141 -7.91 28.47 -0.99
N ILE A 142 -7.09 29.50 -1.21
CA ILE A 142 -5.72 29.58 -0.67
C ILE A 142 -5.57 30.87 0.12
N GLY A 143 -5.36 30.74 1.43
CA GLY A 143 -5.24 31.88 2.32
C GLY A 143 -5.60 31.55 3.75
N ASN A 144 -5.81 32.59 4.54
CA ASN A 144 -6.22 32.47 5.94
C ASN A 144 -7.73 32.21 6.06
N TYR A 145 -8.15 31.02 5.62
CA TYR A 145 -9.53 30.57 5.62
C TYR A 145 -9.75 29.45 6.63
N MET A 146 -10.89 29.49 7.32
CA MET A 146 -11.31 28.40 8.21
C MET A 146 -12.71 27.93 7.81
N PRO A 147 -12.86 26.74 7.21
CA PRO A 147 -14.17 26.17 6.90
C PRO A 147 -15.05 26.10 8.14
N GLU A 148 -16.32 26.46 7.98
CA GLU A 148 -17.35 26.33 9.00
C GLU A 148 -18.30 25.20 8.64
N ASN A 149 -18.87 24.56 9.66
CA ASN A 149 -19.87 23.51 9.48
C ASN A 149 -19.42 22.33 8.59
N ASP A 150 -18.11 22.08 8.51
CA ASP A 150 -17.50 20.97 7.78
C ASP A 150 -16.90 19.94 8.78
N PRO A 151 -17.71 19.01 9.30
CA PRO A 151 -17.25 18.02 10.27
C PRO A 151 -16.33 16.97 9.65
N ASN A 152 -16.40 16.77 8.33
CA ASN A 152 -15.62 15.76 7.61
C ASN A 152 -14.31 16.32 7.05
N GLY A 153 -14.22 17.65 6.89
CA GLY A 153 -13.08 18.31 6.27
C GLY A 153 -13.02 18.07 4.76
N ASP A 154 -14.14 17.75 4.13
CA ASP A 154 -14.24 17.37 2.72
C ASP A 154 -14.71 18.51 1.80
N GLY A 155 -15.01 19.69 2.35
CA GLY A 155 -15.43 20.86 1.57
C GLY A 155 -16.89 20.83 1.09
N GLN A 156 -17.66 19.78 1.36
CA GLN A 156 -19.06 19.65 0.90
C GLN A 156 -19.95 20.85 1.24
N PRO A 157 -19.87 21.45 2.45
CA PRO A 157 -20.70 22.62 2.76
C PRO A 157 -20.43 23.82 1.84
N LEU A 158 -19.17 24.03 1.42
CA LEU A 158 -18.81 25.07 0.46
C LEU A 158 -19.33 24.72 -0.93
N GLU A 159 -19.16 23.47 -1.37
CA GLU A 159 -19.67 23.00 -2.67
C GLU A 159 -21.18 23.24 -2.79
N GLU A 160 -21.96 22.87 -1.78
CA GLU A 160 -23.40 23.09 -1.76
C GLU A 160 -23.78 24.57 -1.77
N ALA A 161 -23.03 25.41 -1.04
CA ALA A 161 -23.26 26.86 -1.02
C ALA A 161 -23.01 27.49 -2.40
N ILE A 162 -21.96 27.05 -3.09
CA ILE A 162 -21.64 27.51 -4.45
C ILE A 162 -22.69 27.01 -5.45
N LEU A 163 -23.08 25.73 -5.41
CA LEU A 163 -24.12 25.19 -6.28
C LEU A 163 -25.47 25.91 -6.14
N LYS A 164 -25.81 26.38 -4.93
CA LYS A 164 -27.01 27.23 -4.72
C LYS A 164 -26.91 28.58 -5.44
N ALA A 165 -25.72 29.14 -5.57
CA ALA A 165 -25.49 30.39 -6.29
C ALA A 165 -25.43 30.21 -7.81
N PHE A 166 -25.10 29.00 -8.28
CA PHE A 166 -24.98 28.62 -9.69
C PHE A 166 -25.85 27.40 -10.01
N PRO A 167 -27.19 27.56 -10.14
CA PRO A 167 -28.13 26.45 -10.27
C PRO A 167 -27.97 25.63 -11.57
N ASP A 168 -27.30 26.19 -12.58
CA ASP A 168 -26.99 25.49 -13.83
C ASP A 168 -25.80 24.52 -13.71
N TRP A 169 -25.09 24.56 -12.59
CA TRP A 169 -23.95 23.68 -12.32
C TRP A 169 -24.42 22.44 -11.59
N ARG A 170 -23.85 21.30 -11.97
CA ARG A 170 -24.20 19.98 -11.45
C ARG A 170 -23.21 19.51 -10.40
N ARG A 171 -21.94 19.89 -10.52
CA ARG A 171 -20.89 19.49 -9.60
C ARG A 171 -19.78 20.54 -9.53
N VAL A 172 -19.43 20.92 -8.31
CA VAL A 172 -18.26 21.76 -8.00
C VAL A 172 -17.41 20.96 -7.04
N GLU A 173 -16.10 21.03 -7.19
CA GLU A 173 -15.15 20.49 -6.23
C GLU A 173 -14.46 21.66 -5.53
N VAL A 174 -14.39 21.61 -4.20
CA VAL A 174 -13.76 22.67 -3.41
C VAL A 174 -12.65 22.11 -2.53
N GLN A 175 -11.48 22.73 -2.61
CA GLN A 175 -10.38 22.46 -1.70
C GLN A 175 -9.96 23.74 -0.96
N THR A 176 -9.68 23.63 0.33
CA THR A 176 -9.17 24.75 1.13
C THR A 176 -7.75 24.47 1.61
N LEU A 177 -6.83 25.37 1.28
CA LEU A 177 -5.44 25.35 1.71
C LEU A 177 -5.16 26.54 2.61
N TYR A 178 -4.92 26.22 3.89
CA TYR A 178 -4.57 27.21 4.88
C TYR A 178 -3.15 27.73 4.66
N ILE A 179 -3.03 29.06 4.50
CA ILE A 179 -1.76 29.78 4.60
C ILE A 179 -1.95 30.87 5.67
N PRO A 180 -1.14 30.88 6.74
CA PRO A 180 -1.24 31.91 7.76
C PRO A 180 -0.90 33.29 7.17
N SER A 181 -1.56 34.33 7.66
CA SER A 181 -1.34 35.69 7.18
C SER A 181 0.12 36.13 7.33
N SER A 182 0.59 37.03 6.47
CA SER A 182 1.98 37.54 6.52
C SER A 182 2.35 38.22 7.85
N ASN A 183 1.34 38.67 8.61
CA ASN A 183 1.47 39.27 9.94
C ASN A 183 1.70 38.26 11.08
N SER A 184 1.66 36.95 10.81
CA SER A 184 1.76 35.88 11.82
C SER A 184 3.19 35.60 12.30
N GLY A 185 4.19 36.32 11.76
CA GLY A 185 5.60 36.15 12.09
C GLY A 185 6.28 35.14 11.16
N GLY A 186 6.78 35.65 10.02
CA GLY A 186 7.46 34.95 8.92
C GLY A 186 8.53 33.93 9.31
N GLY A 187 8.11 32.75 9.76
CA GLY A 187 8.97 31.68 10.24
C GLY A 187 9.07 30.49 9.27
N ALA A 188 9.86 29.48 9.63
CA ALA A 188 10.02 28.25 8.84
C ALA A 188 8.69 27.48 8.60
N GLY A 189 7.66 27.72 9.43
CA GLY A 189 6.32 27.16 9.23
C GLY A 189 5.60 27.73 7.99
N ASP A 190 5.80 29.01 7.67
CA ASP A 190 5.13 29.67 6.54
C ASP A 190 5.66 29.14 5.19
N MET A 191 6.95 28.77 5.15
CA MET A 191 7.53 28.09 3.99
C MET A 191 6.94 26.69 3.77
N ALA A 192 6.57 25.97 4.83
CA ALA A 192 5.97 24.65 4.68
C ALA A 192 4.55 24.73 4.10
N TYR A 193 3.73 25.69 4.54
CA TYR A 193 2.40 25.93 4.00
C TYR A 193 2.43 26.33 2.52
N THR A 194 3.32 27.25 2.15
CA THR A 194 3.48 27.67 0.75
C THR A 194 4.02 26.54 -0.13
N GLN A 195 4.96 25.72 0.34
CA GLN A 195 5.42 24.53 -0.39
C GLN A 195 4.30 23.50 -0.60
N LYS A 196 3.47 23.26 0.43
CA LYS A 196 2.30 22.40 0.30
C LYS A 196 1.33 22.95 -0.75
N ALA A 197 1.07 24.26 -0.74
CA ALA A 197 0.19 24.89 -1.72
C ALA A 197 0.71 24.74 -3.15
N VAL A 198 2.02 24.89 -3.40
CA VAL A 198 2.61 24.67 -4.73
C VAL A 198 2.52 23.20 -5.16
N ALA A 199 2.73 22.27 -4.23
CA ALA A 199 2.60 20.84 -4.51
C ALA A 199 1.16 20.48 -4.91
N GLU A 200 0.17 21.01 -4.19
CA GLU A 200 -1.26 20.82 -4.51
C GLU A 200 -1.64 21.50 -5.84
N LEU A 201 -1.18 22.74 -6.03
CA LEU A 201 -0.97 23.46 -7.30
C LEU A 201 -0.77 22.57 -8.52
N THR A 202 0.24 21.71 -8.36
CA THR A 202 0.78 20.87 -9.42
C THR A 202 0.05 19.54 -9.52
N ALA A 203 -0.37 18.97 -8.38
CA ALA A 203 -1.00 17.66 -8.33
C ALA A 203 -2.47 17.70 -8.76
N SER A 204 -3.21 18.74 -8.34
CA SER A 204 -4.62 18.94 -8.63
C SER A 204 -4.84 20.40 -9.08
N PRO A 205 -4.53 20.73 -10.34
CA PRO A 205 -4.64 22.10 -10.84
C PRO A 205 -6.11 22.55 -10.84
N PRO A 206 -6.46 23.64 -10.13
CA PRO A 206 -7.82 24.14 -10.08
C PRO A 206 -8.17 24.93 -11.35
N ASP A 207 -9.45 25.18 -11.57
CA ASP A 207 -9.92 26.12 -12.59
C ASP A 207 -9.95 27.55 -12.04
N LEU A 208 -10.36 27.68 -10.78
CA LEU A 208 -10.55 28.93 -10.07
C LEU A 208 -9.78 28.95 -8.76
N LEU A 209 -9.20 30.08 -8.43
CA LEU A 209 -8.56 30.36 -7.15
C LEU A 209 -9.35 31.41 -6.39
N VAL A 210 -9.57 31.18 -5.10
CA VAL A 210 -10.09 32.19 -4.19
C VAL A 210 -8.99 32.53 -3.17
N LEU A 211 -8.55 33.79 -3.20
CA LEU A 211 -7.31 34.26 -2.58
C LEU A 211 -7.59 35.42 -1.63
N ASP A 212 -6.70 35.62 -0.67
CA ASP A 212 -6.72 36.80 0.19
C ASP A 212 -5.66 37.81 -0.29
N LYS A 213 -5.61 38.99 0.34
CA LYS A 213 -4.58 40.01 0.04
C LYS A 213 -3.14 39.52 0.07
N ASP A 214 -2.82 38.51 0.88
CA ASP A 214 -1.45 38.04 1.07
C ASP A 214 -1.09 37.01 -0.02
N THR A 215 -2.06 36.18 -0.44
CA THR A 215 -1.83 35.10 -1.41
C THR A 215 -1.97 35.55 -2.87
N LEU A 216 -2.76 36.58 -3.18
CA LEU A 216 -2.91 37.11 -4.54
C LEU A 216 -1.57 37.58 -5.15
N PRO A 217 -0.79 38.48 -4.51
CA PRO A 217 0.46 38.96 -5.09
C PRO A 217 1.48 37.83 -5.26
N TRP A 218 1.51 36.90 -4.29
CA TRP A 218 2.37 35.72 -4.36
C TRP A 218 2.08 34.86 -5.60
N LEU A 219 0.81 34.52 -5.84
CA LEU A 219 0.43 33.70 -7.00
C LEU A 219 0.58 34.43 -8.33
N ALA A 220 0.27 35.73 -8.38
CA ALA A 220 0.47 36.54 -9.57
C ALA A 220 1.96 36.57 -9.99
N GLN A 221 2.87 36.71 -9.02
CA GLN A 221 4.32 36.69 -9.28
C GLN A 221 4.83 35.33 -9.76
N GLN A 222 4.21 34.23 -9.34
CA GLN A 222 4.53 32.89 -9.83
C GLN A 222 3.92 32.60 -11.21
N GLY A 223 3.16 33.53 -11.79
CA GLY A 223 2.46 33.33 -13.05
C GLY A 223 1.31 32.31 -12.95
N GLY A 224 0.79 32.07 -11.74
CA GLY A 224 -0.29 31.13 -11.48
C GLY A 224 -1.67 31.65 -11.91
N LEU A 225 -1.81 32.94 -12.19
CA LEU A 225 -3.08 33.59 -12.50
C LEU A 225 -3.17 34.07 -13.94
N GLU A 226 -4.35 33.91 -14.53
CA GLU A 226 -4.72 34.49 -15.82
C GLU A 226 -4.97 36.00 -15.68
N LEU A 227 -4.53 36.77 -16.67
CA LEU A 227 -4.78 38.22 -16.73
C LEU A 227 -6.24 38.47 -17.08
N LEU A 228 -6.88 39.41 -16.40
CA LEU A 228 -8.24 39.82 -16.72
C LEU A 228 -8.21 40.91 -17.79
N ASP A 229 -8.84 40.66 -18.93
CA ASP A 229 -8.88 41.63 -20.02
C ASP A 229 -9.78 42.84 -19.68
N GLU A 230 -9.33 44.04 -20.04
CA GLU A 230 -10.06 45.29 -19.76
C GLU A 230 -11.41 45.38 -20.48
N THR A 231 -11.56 44.74 -21.66
CA THR A 231 -12.85 44.71 -22.36
C THR A 231 -13.84 43.77 -21.68
N GLN A 232 -13.35 42.66 -21.13
CA GLN A 232 -14.13 41.72 -20.34
C GLN A 232 -14.57 42.34 -19.01
N LEU A 233 -13.66 43.02 -18.31
CA LEU A 233 -13.98 43.79 -17.11
C LEU A 233 -15.03 44.88 -17.41
N ALA A 234 -14.90 45.58 -18.54
CA ALA A 234 -15.89 46.57 -18.96
C ALA A 234 -17.28 45.97 -19.16
N LYS A 235 -17.36 44.77 -19.73
CA LYS A 235 -18.62 44.06 -19.93
C LYS A 235 -19.25 43.63 -18.60
N TRP A 236 -18.46 43.09 -17.68
CA TRP A 236 -18.98 42.56 -16.41
C TRP A 236 -19.46 43.63 -15.45
N PHE A 237 -18.73 44.73 -15.33
CA PHE A 237 -19.13 45.84 -14.46
C PHE A 237 -20.12 46.79 -15.14
N GLY A 238 -20.20 46.79 -16.47
CA GLY A 238 -21.06 47.70 -17.22
C GLY A 238 -20.76 49.16 -16.89
N SER A 239 -21.77 49.90 -16.41
CA SER A 239 -21.64 51.27 -15.90
C SER A 239 -21.30 51.37 -14.41
N GLY A 240 -21.19 50.23 -13.71
CA GLY A 240 -20.82 50.17 -12.30
C GLY A 240 -19.35 50.52 -12.05
N SER A 241 -19.04 50.91 -10.81
CA SER A 241 -17.65 51.19 -10.42
C SER A 241 -16.82 49.92 -10.37
N ARG A 242 -15.61 49.98 -10.94
CA ARG A 242 -14.59 48.91 -10.83
C ARG A 242 -13.66 49.15 -9.63
N ASP A 243 -13.62 50.38 -9.16
CA ASP A 243 -12.67 50.83 -8.13
C ASP A 243 -12.99 50.15 -6.81
N GLY A 244 -11.96 49.54 -6.22
CA GLY A 244 -12.09 48.76 -4.98
C GLY A 244 -12.46 47.29 -5.20
N HIS A 245 -13.00 46.90 -6.36
CA HIS A 245 -13.46 45.53 -6.63
C HIS A 245 -12.52 44.74 -7.56
N VAL A 246 -11.81 45.41 -8.46
CA VAL A 246 -10.77 44.75 -9.26
C VAL A 246 -9.45 44.79 -8.52
N ARG A 247 -8.90 43.62 -8.18
CA ARG A 247 -7.62 43.48 -7.50
C ARG A 247 -6.50 43.27 -8.52
N LYS A 248 -5.49 44.13 -8.40
CA LYS A 248 -4.31 44.13 -9.27
C LYS A 248 -3.10 43.58 -8.52
N ALA A 249 -2.15 43.03 -9.26
CA ALA A 249 -0.86 42.60 -8.73
C ALA A 249 0.23 42.83 -9.77
N LEU A 250 1.47 42.94 -9.31
CA LEU A 250 2.64 43.12 -10.16
C LEU A 250 2.88 41.87 -11.01
N ASN A 251 2.92 42.05 -12.34
CA ASN A 251 3.33 41.00 -13.25
C ASN A 251 4.87 41.01 -13.38
N VAL A 252 5.51 39.88 -13.09
CA VAL A 252 6.97 39.75 -13.13
C VAL A 252 7.57 39.84 -14.53
N LYS A 253 6.77 39.65 -15.59
CA LYS A 253 7.26 39.66 -16.98
C LYS A 253 7.51 41.07 -17.50
N ASP A 254 6.68 42.03 -17.12
CA ASP A 254 6.74 43.41 -17.60
C ASP A 254 6.93 44.45 -16.49
N GLY A 255 6.80 44.06 -15.22
CA GLY A 255 6.94 44.95 -14.07
C GLY A 255 5.78 45.92 -13.90
N ILE A 256 4.62 45.63 -14.49
CA ILE A 256 3.42 46.48 -14.44
C ILE A 256 2.34 45.80 -13.61
N GLU A 257 1.51 46.59 -12.92
CA GLU A 257 0.33 46.07 -12.23
C GLU A 257 -0.78 45.75 -13.23
N HIS A 258 -1.24 44.49 -13.21
CA HIS A 258 -2.35 44.03 -14.03
C HIS A 258 -3.51 43.53 -13.17
N PRO A 259 -4.75 43.60 -13.66
CA PRO A 259 -5.89 43.00 -13.00
C PRO A 259 -5.83 41.47 -13.07
N TYR A 260 -5.94 40.82 -11.90
CA TYR A 260 -5.87 39.37 -11.77
C TYR A 260 -7.07 38.74 -11.07
N GLY A 261 -7.83 39.54 -10.31
CA GLY A 261 -8.96 39.01 -9.57
C GLY A 261 -10.06 40.02 -9.28
N ILE A 262 -11.21 39.48 -8.90
CA ILE A 262 -12.39 40.23 -8.47
C ILE A 262 -12.58 39.99 -6.97
N ASP A 263 -12.54 41.07 -6.20
CA ASP A 263 -12.92 41.08 -4.79
C ASP A 263 -14.45 41.05 -4.69
N PHE A 264 -14.96 40.01 -4.04
CA PHE A 264 -16.39 39.80 -3.79
C PHE A 264 -16.68 39.65 -2.30
N THR A 265 -15.78 40.09 -1.43
CA THR A 265 -15.88 39.93 0.04
C THR A 265 -17.21 40.41 0.59
N ASP A 266 -17.71 41.55 0.12
CA ASP A 266 -18.95 42.18 0.60
C ASP A 266 -20.20 41.76 -0.20
N SER A 267 -20.11 40.67 -0.97
CA SER A 267 -21.22 40.18 -1.80
C SER A 267 -22.17 39.23 -1.06
N ALA A 268 -23.37 39.06 -1.62
CA ALA A 268 -24.31 38.04 -1.16
C ALA A 268 -23.75 36.61 -1.35
N LEU A 269 -22.93 36.39 -2.39
CA LEU A 269 -22.23 35.14 -2.63
C LEU A 269 -21.26 34.83 -1.48
N ALA A 270 -20.40 35.78 -1.11
CA ALA A 270 -19.46 35.63 0.00
C ALA A 270 -20.17 35.34 1.33
N SER A 271 -21.23 36.10 1.62
CA SER A 271 -22.02 35.94 2.85
C SER A 271 -22.72 34.57 2.97
N ALA A 272 -22.91 33.86 1.86
CA ALA A 272 -23.54 32.54 1.83
C ALA A 272 -22.54 31.39 1.98
N LEU A 273 -21.23 31.65 1.87
CA LEU A 273 -20.20 30.61 2.02
C LEU A 273 -20.00 30.29 3.51
N PRO A 274 -20.05 29.01 3.92
CA PRO A 274 -19.78 28.60 5.29
C PRO A 274 -18.26 28.58 5.55
N LEU A 275 -17.65 29.76 5.54
CA LEU A 275 -16.21 29.95 5.62
C LEU A 275 -15.91 31.20 6.45
N LYS A 276 -15.01 31.11 7.42
CA LYS A 276 -14.44 32.33 8.02
C LYS A 276 -13.39 32.89 7.09
N HIS A 277 -13.58 34.13 6.70
CA HIS A 277 -12.68 34.86 5.81
C HIS A 277 -12.57 36.33 6.22
N ALA A 278 -11.46 36.96 5.86
CA ALA A 278 -11.29 38.41 5.95
C ALA A 278 -11.49 39.09 4.59
N GLU A 279 -11.06 38.43 3.52
CA GLU A 279 -11.18 38.91 2.14
C GLU A 279 -11.32 37.69 1.22
N LEU A 280 -12.05 37.86 0.12
CA LEU A 280 -12.26 36.85 -0.91
C LEU A 280 -12.05 37.47 -2.29
N ILE A 281 -10.95 37.10 -2.92
CA ILE A 281 -10.54 37.56 -4.25
C ILE A 281 -10.56 36.36 -5.21
N ALA A 282 -11.50 36.33 -6.14
CA ALA A 282 -11.59 35.28 -7.15
C ALA A 282 -10.67 35.60 -8.36
N GLY A 283 -9.82 34.65 -8.74
CA GLY A 283 -8.96 34.73 -9.92
C GLY A 283 -8.96 33.41 -10.70
N VAL A 284 -8.73 33.46 -12.01
CA VAL A 284 -8.68 32.26 -12.84
C VAL A 284 -7.26 31.69 -12.85
N TYR A 285 -7.12 30.38 -12.65
CA TYR A 285 -5.82 29.73 -12.72
C TYR A 285 -5.33 29.70 -14.18
N GLY A 286 -4.06 30.05 -14.42
CA GLY A 286 -3.52 30.13 -15.79
C GLY A 286 -3.60 28.80 -16.56
N GLY A 287 -3.51 27.68 -15.83
CA GLY A 287 -3.63 26.31 -16.36
C GLY A 287 -5.03 25.69 -16.25
N ALA A 288 -6.07 26.49 -15.99
CA ALA A 288 -7.44 26.00 -15.82
C ALA A 288 -7.93 25.18 -17.01
N SER A 289 -8.59 24.06 -16.73
CA SER A 289 -9.21 23.19 -17.74
C SER A 289 -10.56 23.74 -18.19
N ASN A 290 -11.29 24.40 -17.29
CA ASN A 290 -12.61 24.97 -17.55
C ASN A 290 -12.64 26.50 -17.36
N LYS A 291 -11.85 27.20 -18.19
CA LYS A 291 -11.75 28.67 -18.17
C LYS A 291 -13.10 29.38 -18.33
N GLU A 292 -14.01 28.81 -19.13
CA GLU A 292 -15.33 29.42 -19.38
C GLU A 292 -16.16 29.49 -18.09
N LYS A 293 -16.26 28.39 -17.35
CA LYS A 293 -16.98 28.35 -16.06
C LYS A 293 -16.29 29.19 -15.00
N ALA A 294 -14.95 29.23 -14.98
CA ALA A 294 -14.21 30.10 -14.09
C ALA A 294 -14.52 31.59 -14.38
N PHE A 295 -14.58 31.99 -15.65
CA PHE A 295 -14.99 33.34 -16.02
C PHE A 295 -16.46 33.65 -15.71
N GLN A 296 -17.37 32.67 -15.82
CA GLN A 296 -18.76 32.83 -15.36
C GLN A 296 -18.82 33.09 -13.84
N PHE A 297 -17.95 32.45 -13.05
CA PHE A 297 -17.85 32.72 -11.62
C PHE A 297 -17.41 34.17 -11.35
N LEU A 298 -16.36 34.64 -12.04
CA LEU A 298 -15.87 36.01 -11.90
C LEU A 298 -16.92 37.05 -12.35
N GLU A 299 -17.66 36.78 -13.43
CA GLU A 299 -18.76 37.62 -13.89
C GLU A 299 -19.83 37.77 -12.81
N ARG A 300 -20.20 36.66 -12.15
CA ARG A 300 -21.15 36.67 -11.03
C ARG A 300 -20.63 37.47 -9.84
N CYS A 301 -19.35 37.34 -9.53
CA CYS A 301 -18.67 38.13 -8.49
C CYS A 301 -18.74 39.63 -8.81
N ALA A 302 -18.37 40.03 -10.03
CA ALA A 302 -18.38 41.41 -10.47
C ALA A 302 -19.79 42.03 -10.45
N ALA A 303 -20.80 41.28 -10.90
CA ALA A 303 -22.19 41.73 -10.89
C ALA A 303 -22.71 42.01 -9.47
N GLN A 304 -22.28 41.24 -8.48
CA GLN A 304 -22.66 41.45 -7.08
C GLN A 304 -21.81 42.50 -6.36
N ALA A 305 -20.56 42.68 -6.79
CA ALA A 305 -19.68 43.71 -6.26
C ALA A 305 -20.14 45.13 -6.68
N GLY A 306 -20.61 45.30 -7.92
CA GLY A 306 -21.05 46.59 -8.45
C GLY A 306 -22.50 47.00 -8.17
N SER A 307 -23.26 46.23 -7.38
CA SER A 307 -24.68 46.47 -7.09
C SER A 307 -24.98 47.07 -5.70
N ASN A 308 -23.94 47.45 -4.95
CA ASN A 308 -24.04 48.17 -3.68
C ASN A 308 -23.87 49.69 -3.83
#